data_AF-A0A3M1FK95-F1
#
_entry.id   AF-A0A3M1FK95-F1
#
_cell.length_a   1.000
_cell.length_b   1.000
_cell.length_c   1.000
_cell.angle_alpha   90.00
_cell.angle_beta   90.00
_cell.angle_gamma   90.00
#
_symmetry.space_group_name_H-M   'P 1'
#
loop_
_entity.id
_entity.type
_entity.pdbx_description
1 polymer ?
#
loop_
_entity_poly.entity_id
_entity_poly.type
_entity_poly.pdbx_seq_one_letter_code
_entity_poly.pdbx_strand_id
1 'polypeptide(L)' 'MISCRLLAIESSCDETAAAVVEGGRVILSNAVASQADLHAQFGGVFPEVASRQHIRSIYPI' A
#
# COMPACT_ATOMS: atom_id res chain seq x y z
N MET A 1 -10.64 3.41 27.85
CA MET A 1 -9.61 2.85 26.95
C MET A 1 -9.07 3.99 26.12
N ILE A 2 -7.76 4.19 26.07
CA ILE A 2 -7.15 5.20 25.22
C ILE A 2 -7.33 4.75 23.77
N SER A 3 -7.92 5.62 22.95
CA SER A 3 -8.04 5.38 21.51
C SER A 3 -6.67 5.59 20.85
N CYS A 4 -6.06 4.51 20.37
CA CYS A 4 -4.78 4.55 19.66
C CYS A 4 -5.03 4.65 18.15
N ARG A 5 -4.32 5.56 17.47
CA ARG A 5 -4.31 5.63 16.00
C ARG A 5 -3.03 5.00 15.48
N LEU A 6 -3.20 4.05 14.56
CA LEU A 6 -2.14 3.30 13.90
C LEU A 6 -2.03 3.78 12.46
N LEU A 7 -0.81 4.06 12.00
CA LEU A 7 -0.51 4.18 10.58
C LEU A 7 -0.02 2.83 10.08
N ALA A 8 -0.83 2.17 9.26
CA ALA A 8 -0.47 0.92 8.60
C ALA A 8 0.07 1.22 7.19
N ILE A 9 1.17 0.58 6.82
CA ILE A 9 1.79 0.66 5.49
C ILE A 9 1.88 -0.76 4.94
N GLU A 10 1.49 -0.96 3.69
CA GLU A 10 1.57 -2.24 3.00
C GLU A 10 2.33 -2.08 1.67
N SER A 11 3.36 -2.90 1.50
CA SER A 11 4.24 -2.90 0.32
C SER A 11 4.87 -4.29 0.09
N SER A 12 4.08 -5.36 0.28
CA SER A 12 4.60 -6.74 0.24
C SER A 12 4.66 -7.32 -1.18
N CYS A 13 3.77 -6.91 -2.09
CA CYS A 13 3.64 -7.46 -3.44
C CYS A 13 3.62 -6.34 -4.50
N ASP A 14 2.46 -6.01 -5.06
CA ASP A 14 2.31 -5.06 -6.17
C ASP A 14 1.33 -3.91 -5.85
N GLU A 15 0.89 -3.80 -4.60
CA GLU A 15 0.20 -2.62 -4.08
C GLU A 15 1.09 -1.83 -3.13
N THR A 16 1.01 -0.50 -3.22
CA THR A 16 1.43 0.39 -2.13
C THR A 16 0.17 0.94 -1.48
N ALA A 17 -0.02 0.68 -0.20
CA ALA A 17 -1.18 1.16 0.54
C ALA A 17 -0.80 1.76 1.89
N ALA A 18 -1.62 2.69 2.35
CA ALA A 18 -1.58 3.19 3.72
C ALA A 18 -2.99 3.33 4.28
N ALA A 19 -3.12 3.15 5.60
CA ALA A 19 -4.37 3.36 6.31
C ALA A 19 -4.14 3.95 7.70
N VAL A 20 -5.06 4.82 8.14
CA VAL A 20 -5.16 5.25 9.54
C VAL A 20 -6.24 4.42 10.22
N VAL A 21 -5.87 3.67 11.25
CA VAL A 21 -6.76 2.75 11.97
C VAL A 21 -6.87 3.15 13.44
N GLU A 22 -8.09 3.30 13.94
CA GLU A 22 -8.39 3.55 15.34
C GLU A 22 -8.69 2.25 16.09
N GLY A 23 -7.97 2.03 17.21
CA GLY A 23 -8.15 0.87 18.08
C GLY A 23 -7.92 -0.48 17.40
N GLY A 24 -7.18 -0.50 16.27
CA GLY A 24 -6.93 -1.70 15.47
C GLY A 24 -8.17 -2.29 14.78
N ARG A 25 -9.31 -1.58 14.77
CA ARG A 25 -10.59 -2.10 14.26
C ARG A 25 -11.34 -1.14 13.36
N VAL A 26 -11.23 0.16 13.60
CA VAL A 26 -11.97 1.18 12.85
C VAL A 26 -11.05 1.84 11.84
N ILE A 27 -11.34 1.73 10.55
CA ILE A 27 -10.58 2.39 9.50
C ILE A 27 -11.07 3.84 9.39
N LEU A 28 -10.19 4.81 9.63
CA LEU A 28 -10.48 6.23 9.50
C LEU A 28 -10.19 6.75 8.09
N SER A 29 -9.15 6.22 7.44
CA SER A 29 -8.80 6.49 6.06
C SER A 29 -8.00 5.33 5.48
N ASN A 30 -8.05 5.16 4.15
CA ASN A 30 -7.15 4.28 3.42
C ASN A 30 -6.90 4.83 2.00
N ALA A 31 -5.73 4.52 1.45
CA ALA A 31 -5.37 4.78 0.07
C ALA A 31 -4.58 3.59 -0.47
N VAL A 32 -4.79 3.26 -1.75
CA VAL A 32 -4.15 2.12 -2.43
C VAL A 32 -3.71 2.56 -3.83
N ALA A 33 -2.45 2.32 -4.15
CA ALA A 33 -1.89 2.43 -5.50
C ALA A 33 -1.55 1.02 -6.00
N SER A 34 -2.34 0.52 -6.95
CA SER A 34 -2.10 -0.78 -7.60
C SER A 34 -1.13 -0.66 -8.77
N GLN A 35 -0.32 -1.70 -8.97
CA GLN A 35 0.60 -1.82 -10.10
C GLN A 35 0.16 -2.89 -11.10
N ALA A 36 -1.08 -3.39 -11.02
CA ALA A 36 -1.57 -4.49 -11.87
C ALA A 36 -1.38 -4.19 -13.37
N ASP A 37 -1.72 -2.97 -13.82
CA ASP A 37 -1.54 -2.55 -15.22
C ASP A 37 -0.06 -2.51 -15.63
N LEU A 38 0.81 -2.12 -14.72
CA LEU A 38 2.26 -2.10 -14.94
C LEU A 38 2.81 -3.53 -15.13
N HIS A 39 2.29 -4.50 -14.36
CA HIS A 39 2.73 -5.89 -14.38
C HIS A 39 2.05 -6.74 -15.47
N ALA A 40 0.90 -6.30 -16.00
CA ALA A 40 0.15 -7.01 -17.03
C ALA A 40 0.99 -7.36 -18.26
N GLN A 41 1.94 -6.49 -18.65
CA GLN A 41 2.85 -6.73 -19.78
C GLN A 41 3.83 -7.90 -19.56
N PHE A 42 4.08 -8.29 -18.31
CA PHE A 42 4.99 -9.38 -17.96
C PHE A 42 4.26 -10.70 -17.70
N GLY A 43 2.93 -10.71 -17.74
CA GLY A 43 2.11 -11.89 -17.41
C GLY A 43 2.12 -12.28 -15.93
N GLY A 44 2.58 -11.38 -15.05
CA GLY A 44 2.71 -11.59 -13.62
C GLY A 44 3.56 -10.49 -12.96
N VAL A 45 3.65 -10.50 -11.64
CA VAL A 45 4.43 -9.51 -10.88
C VAL A 45 5.91 -9.63 -11.24
N PHE A 46 6.52 -8.53 -11.69
CA PHE A 46 7.96 -8.42 -11.90
C PHE A 46 8.62 -7.78 -10.66
N PRO A 47 9.31 -8.55 -9.80
CA PRO A 47 9.66 -8.11 -8.44
C PRO A 47 10.49 -6.82 -8.36
N GLU A 48 11.46 -6.64 -9.26
CA GLU A 48 12.31 -5.45 -9.27
C GLU A 48 11.54 -4.17 -9.67
N VAL A 49 10.57 -4.30 -10.58
CA VAL A 49 9.69 -3.18 -10.96
C VAL A 49 8.75 -2.85 -9.80
N ALA A 50 8.26 -3.86 -9.09
CA ALA A 50 7.40 -3.68 -7.94
C ALA A 50 8.08 -2.90 -6.81
N SER A 51 9.29 -3.32 -6.44
CA SER A 51 10.15 -2.63 -5.47
C SER A 51 10.34 -1.14 -5.80
N ARG A 52 10.68 -0.81 -7.05
CA ARG A 52 10.86 0.59 -7.48
C ARG A 52 9.56 1.39 -7.44
N GLN A 53 8.46 0.76 -7.81
CA GLN A 53 7.18 1.44 -7.84
C GLN A 53 6.65 1.72 -6.44
N HIS A 54 6.98 0.90 -5.43
CA HIS A 54 6.67 1.23 -4.03
C HIS A 54 7.33 2.55 -3.58
N ILE A 55 8.59 2.78 -3.94
CA ILE A 55 9.33 4.02 -3.61
C ILE A 55 8.66 5.25 -4.23
N ARG A 56 8.09 5.11 -5.43
CA ARG A 56 7.40 6.21 -6.13
C ARG A 56 6.03 6.47 -5.55
N SER A 57 5.29 5.40 -5.25
CA SER A 57 3.91 5.46 -4.79
C SER A 57 3.77 5.84 -3.31
N ILE A 58 4.80 5.67 -2.48
CA ILE A 58 4.68 5.97 -1.04
C ILE A 58 4.53 7.46 -0.71
N TYR A 59 5.00 8.36 -1.58
CA TYR A 59 4.86 9.81 -1.37
C TYR A 59 3.44 10.36 -1.57
N PRO A 60 2.69 9.96 -2.63
CA PRO A 60 1.31 10.42 -2.81
C PRO A 60 0.25 9.67 -1.99
N ILE A 61 0.62 8.56 -1.34
CA ILE A 61 -0.24 7.74 -0.47
C ILE A 61 -0.29 8.33 0.94
#